data_AF-A0A0X3UNY4-F1
#
_entry.id   AF-A0A0X3UNY4-F1
#
_cell.length_a   1.000
_cell.length_b   1.000
_cell.length_c   1.000
_cell.angle_alpha   90.00
_cell.angle_beta   90.00
_cell.angle_gamma   90.00
#
_symmetry.space_group_name_H-M   'P 1'
#
loop_
_entity.id
_entity.type
_entity.pdbx_description
1 polymer ?
#
loop_
_entity_poly.entity_id
_entity_poly.type
_entity_poly.pdbx_seq_one_letter_code
_entity_poly.pdbx_strand_id
1 'polypeptide(L)'
;MEWLSAENIVAVGTAVLGVVASGFMLWYERRVPHKKRIGYRVQMDNPIGDDLSSGRANVRLGVFDADMDDATLVLLRVENDGGQNIDRDDYTGPEPHGLTAVFTDRTIRGVSVTQPTDIDHLMDHFTPQRGFSYEANRLRLPRVPLNPGDHYKLLVLLSGGDVGRDIRLRGGIRNGEVHPNRSATPDDKPPVFSLPARIFSGLLTLSVLALATIVVFRDGNPIECEQGEVTVIGSTAFEPVISTLAKQYEGKCEGAEIDVETRGSEAGVAELAALADRSKNSARSVIAFSDGPLGDRLGLTGKKVALSVFTLVVNDGIELGPDGLSVQQARDIYKGRYKRWGEVIPGADKATADRPIVLVSRGDSSGTRQVFQDRVLGQWEQAQSTSLDCRPPAGAVTSVTRCELPGTGDVLDKVAEQPGAIGYSELSVAAAHKGVRTVPLDGDRANVDEIERGDSAYPYRDIEYAYTDGTAPDDSLAAGFLAYLDKESSRQVIRTHGHLPCGTPVGLKLCRD
;
A
#
# COMPACT_ATOMS: atom_id res chain seq x y z
N MET A 1 15.19 -1.14 -26.47
CA MET A 1 15.45 0.08 -25.67
C MET A 1 14.23 0.97 -25.78
N GLU A 2 13.21 0.74 -24.96
CA GLU A 2 11.98 1.56 -24.97
C GLU A 2 11.69 2.11 -23.57
N TRP A 3 12.64 2.87 -23.03
CA TRP A 3 12.42 3.60 -21.77
C TRP A 3 11.58 4.87 -21.94
N LEU A 4 11.25 5.24 -23.18
CA LEU A 4 10.54 6.47 -23.55
C LEU A 4 9.06 6.21 -23.84
N SER A 5 8.36 5.48 -22.98
CA SER A 5 6.89 5.58 -22.98
C SER A 5 6.50 6.97 -22.44
N ALA A 6 5.44 7.56 -22.99
CA ALA A 6 4.95 8.86 -22.53
C ALA A 6 4.69 8.87 -21.01
N GLU A 7 4.35 7.72 -20.43
CA GLU A 7 4.13 7.51 -19.00
C GLU A 7 5.42 7.55 -18.18
N ASN A 8 6.51 6.94 -18.66
CA ASN A 8 7.81 7.01 -17.98
C ASN A 8 8.36 8.45 -17.97
N ILE A 9 8.10 9.21 -19.03
CA ILE A 9 8.46 10.63 -19.10
C ILE A 9 7.69 11.44 -18.06
N VAL A 10 6.40 11.14 -17.85
CA VAL A 10 5.58 11.82 -16.84
C VAL A 10 5.99 11.42 -15.41
N ALA A 11 6.26 10.13 -15.16
CA ALA A 11 6.68 9.65 -13.84
C ALA A 11 8.07 10.18 -13.45
N VAL A 12 9.04 10.13 -14.36
CA VAL A 12 10.37 10.72 -14.13
C VAL A 12 10.26 12.25 -14.02
N GLY A 13 9.43 12.88 -14.86
CA GLY A 13 9.19 14.32 -14.83
C GLY A 13 8.67 14.82 -13.48
N THR A 14 7.67 14.15 -12.92
CA THR A 14 7.08 14.49 -11.61
C THR A 14 8.05 14.25 -10.45
N ALA A 15 8.81 13.16 -10.47
CA ALA A 15 9.84 12.89 -9.46
C ALA A 15 10.97 13.95 -9.48
N VAL A 16 11.44 14.33 -10.68
CA VAL A 16 12.47 15.37 -10.85
C VAL A 16 11.96 16.73 -10.35
N LEU A 17 10.70 17.06 -10.64
CA LEU A 17 10.08 18.33 -10.23
C LEU A 17 10.00 18.45 -8.70
N GLY A 18 9.66 17.36 -7.99
CA GLY A 18 9.67 17.31 -6.53
C GLY A 18 11.07 17.51 -5.91
N VAL A 19 12.11 16.93 -6.50
CA VAL A 19 13.50 17.08 -6.06
C VAL A 19 14.00 18.51 -6.29
N VAL A 20 13.73 19.09 -7.47
CA VAL A 20 14.13 20.47 -7.81
C VAL A 20 13.44 21.48 -6.90
N ALA A 21 12.14 21.32 -6.61
CA ALA A 21 11.42 22.18 -5.69
C ALA A 21 12.05 22.19 -4.28
N SER A 22 12.40 21.01 -3.77
CA SER A 22 13.03 20.86 -2.45
C SER A 22 14.44 21.47 -2.41
N GLY A 23 15.24 21.26 -3.45
CA GLY A 23 16.59 21.82 -3.57
C GLY A 23 16.59 23.35 -3.68
N PHE A 24 15.63 23.94 -4.39
CA PHE A 24 15.52 25.39 -4.55
C PHE A 24 15.11 26.09 -3.24
N MET A 25 14.27 25.46 -2.41
CA MET A 25 13.88 26.00 -1.10
C MET A 25 15.08 26.11 -0.15
N LEU A 26 15.88 25.05 -0.06
CA LEU A 26 17.13 25.05 0.71
C LEU A 26 18.15 26.08 0.19
N TRP A 27 18.19 26.27 -1.12
CA TRP A 27 19.04 27.30 -1.74
C TRP A 27 18.56 28.72 -1.41
N TYR A 28 17.25 28.99 -1.51
CA TYR A 28 16.64 30.29 -1.22
C TYR A 28 16.83 30.68 0.25
N GLU A 29 16.55 29.77 1.18
CA GLU A 29 16.74 30.01 2.62
C GLU A 29 18.20 30.32 2.97
N ARG A 30 19.17 29.69 2.28
CA ARG A 30 20.60 30.00 2.45
C ARG A 30 21.08 31.27 1.73
N ARG A 31 20.37 31.74 0.70
CA ARG A 31 20.83 32.84 -0.18
C ARG A 31 20.16 34.17 0.07
N VAL A 32 19.00 34.24 0.70
CA VAL A 32 18.36 35.52 1.04
C VAL A 32 19.10 36.14 2.22
N PRO A 33 19.80 37.29 2.02
CA PRO A 33 20.58 37.89 3.09
C PRO A 33 19.63 38.48 4.13
N HIS A 34 19.66 37.94 5.35
CA HIS A 34 19.13 38.63 6.52
C HIS A 34 19.77 40.02 6.58
N LYS A 35 19.00 41.13 6.54
CA LYS A 35 19.58 42.48 6.62
C LYS A 35 19.77 42.91 8.08
N LYS A 36 20.76 43.76 8.35
CA LYS A 36 20.91 44.46 9.65
C LYS A 36 19.81 45.52 9.75
N ARG A 37 18.99 45.48 10.80
CA ARG A 37 17.86 46.42 10.97
C ARG A 37 17.75 46.83 12.43
N ILE A 38 17.66 48.13 12.68
CA ILE A 38 17.35 48.67 14.01
C ILE A 38 15.93 49.25 13.98
N GLY A 39 15.03 48.56 14.66
CA GLY A 39 13.68 49.03 14.92
C GLY A 39 13.64 49.90 16.17
N TYR A 40 12.85 50.97 16.16
CA TYR A 40 12.53 51.72 17.38
C TYR A 40 11.03 51.98 17.52
N ARG A 41 10.52 51.95 18.75
CA ARG A 41 9.10 52.22 19.03
C ARG A 41 8.90 52.92 20.37
N VAL A 42 7.97 53.85 20.39
CA VAL A 42 7.51 54.53 21.61
C VAL A 42 6.49 53.61 22.29
N GLN A 43 6.86 53.04 23.43
CA GLN A 43 5.99 52.15 24.22
C GLN A 43 5.08 52.91 25.18
N MET A 44 5.51 54.10 25.61
CA MET A 44 4.77 54.97 26.51
C MET A 44 5.15 56.42 26.20
N ASP A 45 4.16 57.32 26.19
CA ASP A 45 4.33 58.78 26.14
C ASP A 45 3.19 59.36 26.99
N ASN A 46 3.46 59.67 28.26
CA ASN A 46 2.45 60.08 29.23
C ASN A 46 2.84 61.39 29.90
N PRO A 47 1.89 62.28 30.25
CA PRO A 47 2.19 63.47 31.04
C PRO A 47 2.41 63.10 32.52
N ILE A 48 3.28 63.84 33.20
CA ILE A 48 3.50 63.84 34.65
C ILE A 48 3.10 65.23 35.14
N GLY A 49 1.96 65.36 35.81
CA GLY A 49 1.44 66.64 36.31
C GLY A 49 0.01 66.95 35.83
N ASP A 50 -0.59 68.00 36.41
CA ASP A 50 -1.91 68.50 36.03
C ASP A 50 -1.77 69.46 34.84
N ASP A 51 -1.66 68.91 33.62
CA ASP A 51 -1.56 69.72 32.40
C ASP A 51 -2.91 70.43 32.12
N LEU A 52 -2.95 71.74 32.35
CA LEU A 52 -4.11 72.61 32.07
C LEU A 52 -4.11 73.19 30.64
N SER A 53 -3.14 72.87 29.79
CA SER A 53 -3.00 73.52 28.47
C SER A 53 -3.83 72.86 27.35
N SER A 54 -4.15 71.57 27.49
CA SER A 54 -5.10 70.89 26.60
C SER A 54 -6.37 70.58 27.39
N GLY A 55 -7.51 71.15 27.00
CA GLY A 55 -8.79 71.11 27.72
C GLY A 55 -9.45 69.72 27.89
N ARG A 56 -8.73 68.72 28.39
CA ARG A 56 -9.19 67.40 28.81
C ARG A 56 -8.78 67.20 30.26
N ALA A 57 -9.71 67.48 31.17
CA ALA A 57 -9.56 67.19 32.59
C ALA A 57 -9.42 65.67 32.80
N ASN A 58 -8.19 65.21 32.99
CA ASN A 58 -7.91 63.92 33.61
C ASN A 58 -7.27 64.20 34.97
N VAL A 59 -8.13 64.38 35.98
CA VAL A 59 -7.70 64.51 37.38
C VAL A 59 -6.94 63.24 37.77
N ARG A 60 -5.63 63.35 38.01
CA ARG A 60 -4.82 62.28 38.60
C ARG A 60 -4.09 62.83 39.82
N LEU A 61 -4.49 62.35 40.99
CA LEU A 61 -3.89 62.72 42.27
C LEU A 61 -2.43 62.21 42.34
N GLY A 62 -1.47 63.10 42.15
CA GLY A 62 -0.04 62.84 42.32
C GLY A 62 0.61 64.00 43.04
N VAL A 63 1.39 63.72 44.10
CA VAL A 63 2.15 64.74 44.83
C VAL A 63 3.48 64.93 44.10
N PHE A 64 3.46 65.72 43.02
CA PHE A 64 4.67 66.16 42.32
C PHE A 64 4.96 67.61 42.69
N ASP A 65 6.24 67.92 42.92
CA ASP A 65 6.71 69.25 43.34
C ASP A 65 6.54 70.29 42.22
N ALA A 66 6.44 71.57 42.59
CA ALA A 66 5.92 72.69 41.77
C ALA A 66 6.77 73.10 40.54
N ASP A 67 7.69 72.25 40.07
CA ASP A 67 8.61 72.52 38.96
C ASP A 67 8.46 71.47 37.83
N MET A 68 7.34 70.72 37.79
CA MET A 68 7.05 69.66 36.82
C MET A 68 5.67 69.78 36.14
N ASP A 69 5.07 70.96 36.11
CA ASP A 69 3.72 71.19 35.56
C ASP A 69 3.61 70.92 34.04
N ASP A 70 4.74 70.82 33.32
CA ASP A 70 4.82 70.56 31.87
C ASP A 70 5.66 69.30 31.53
N ALA A 71 5.80 68.37 32.48
CA ALA A 71 6.65 67.20 32.32
C ALA A 71 5.96 66.04 31.56
N THR A 72 6.69 65.37 30.66
CA THR A 72 6.24 64.14 29.99
C THR A 72 7.26 63.02 30.16
N LEU A 73 6.78 61.78 30.25
CA LEU A 73 7.58 60.58 30.41
C LEU A 73 7.43 59.67 29.20
N VAL A 74 8.55 59.40 28.52
CA VAL A 74 8.59 58.59 27.32
C VAL A 74 9.39 57.31 27.57
N LEU A 75 8.84 56.15 27.19
CA LEU A 75 9.56 54.87 27.13
C LEU A 75 9.83 54.49 25.68
N LEU A 76 11.07 54.68 25.22
CA LEU A 76 11.51 54.36 23.87
C LEU A 76 12.24 53.01 23.87
N ARG A 77 11.71 52.01 23.15
CA ARG A 77 12.39 50.73 22.92
C ARG A 77 13.16 50.78 21.61
N VAL A 78 14.43 50.36 21.65
CA VAL A 78 15.30 50.18 20.47
C VAL A 78 15.70 48.71 20.42
N GLU A 79 15.58 48.08 19.27
CA GLU A 79 15.80 46.63 19.09
C GLU A 79 16.44 46.29 17.74
N ASN A 80 17.14 45.17 17.67
CA ASN A 80 17.54 44.57 16.40
C ASN A 80 16.44 43.61 15.92
N ASP A 81 15.61 44.07 14.98
CA ASP A 81 14.56 43.27 14.32
C ASP A 81 15.02 42.69 12.96
N GLY A 82 16.32 42.76 12.70
CA GLY A 82 17.00 42.09 11.59
C GLY A 82 17.47 40.68 11.98
N GLY A 83 17.91 39.91 10.99
CA GLY A 83 18.44 38.54 11.20
C GLY A 83 19.98 38.47 11.26
N GLN A 84 20.67 39.62 11.27
CA GLN A 84 22.12 39.71 11.44
C GLN A 84 22.47 40.42 12.74
N ASN A 85 23.62 40.08 13.34
CA ASN A 85 24.19 40.83 14.45
C ASN A 85 24.60 42.24 14.01
N ILE A 86 24.50 43.19 14.93
CA ILE A 86 24.95 44.57 14.75
C ILE A 86 26.11 44.79 15.71
N ASP A 87 27.28 45.08 15.18
CA ASP A 87 28.51 45.35 15.91
C ASP A 87 28.79 46.86 16.00
N ARG A 88 29.75 47.27 16.85
CA ARG A 88 30.09 48.68 17.01
C ARG A 88 30.51 49.38 15.72
N ASP A 89 31.18 48.66 14.82
CA ASP A 89 31.70 49.21 13.55
C ASP A 89 30.64 49.30 12.45
N ASP A 90 29.43 48.77 12.69
CA ASP A 90 28.31 48.88 11.76
C ASP A 90 27.64 50.24 11.83
N TYR A 91 27.75 50.96 12.95
CA TYR A 91 27.24 52.32 13.06
C TYR A 91 28.07 53.27 12.20
N THR A 92 27.44 53.89 11.20
CA THR A 92 28.13 54.70 10.18
C THR A 92 28.35 56.16 10.59
N GLY A 93 27.82 56.59 11.73
CA GLY A 93 28.00 57.95 12.25
C GLY A 93 29.49 58.24 12.53
N PRO A 94 30.01 59.42 12.16
CA PRO A 94 31.40 59.79 12.44
C PRO A 94 31.64 60.18 13.90
N GLU A 95 30.57 60.45 14.65
CA GLU A 95 30.63 60.90 16.03
C GLU A 95 30.85 59.72 17.01
N PRO A 96 31.25 59.98 18.27
CA PRO A 96 31.42 58.93 19.28
C PRO A 96 30.16 58.11 19.56
N HIS A 97 28.98 58.67 19.26
CA HIS A 97 27.68 58.02 19.42
C HIS A 97 27.20 57.40 18.10
N GLY A 98 26.37 56.35 18.20
CA GLY A 98 25.87 55.60 17.04
C GLY A 98 24.53 56.11 16.52
N LEU A 99 23.61 56.48 17.41
CA LEU A 99 22.25 56.92 17.07
C LEU A 99 21.88 58.17 17.87
N THR A 100 20.91 58.94 17.39
CA THR A 100 20.42 60.15 18.04
C THR A 100 18.89 60.15 18.04
N ALA A 101 18.30 60.07 19.23
CA ALA A 101 16.86 60.25 19.41
C ALA A 101 16.55 61.75 19.54
N VAL A 102 15.64 62.24 18.71
CA VAL A 102 15.20 63.64 18.69
C VAL A 102 13.75 63.70 19.13
N PHE A 103 13.49 64.47 20.20
CA PHE A 103 12.16 64.69 20.75
C PHE A 103 11.66 66.06 20.25
N THR A 104 10.64 66.08 19.40
CA THR A 104 10.19 67.34 18.78
C THR A 104 9.45 68.20 19.81
N ASP A 105 9.80 69.49 19.90
CA ASP A 105 9.21 70.49 20.81
C ASP A 105 9.24 70.12 22.30
N ARG A 106 10.18 69.28 22.72
CA ARG A 106 10.33 68.82 24.11
C ARG A 106 11.79 68.83 24.53
N THR A 107 12.08 69.22 25.76
CA THR A 107 13.45 69.31 26.31
C THR A 107 13.70 68.17 27.29
N ILE A 108 14.84 67.48 27.17
CA ILE A 108 15.22 66.37 28.04
C ILE A 108 15.72 66.90 29.38
N ARG A 109 15.09 66.44 30.47
CA ARG A 109 15.48 66.71 31.86
C ARG A 109 16.30 65.57 32.46
N GLY A 110 16.00 64.34 32.07
CA GLY A 110 16.74 63.17 32.52
C GLY A 110 16.46 61.94 31.64
N VAL A 111 17.35 60.95 31.73
CA VAL A 111 17.22 59.68 31.03
C VAL A 111 17.69 58.54 31.93
N SER A 112 16.93 57.45 31.95
CA SER A 112 17.31 56.18 32.56
C SER A 112 17.25 55.08 31.50
N VAL A 113 18.28 54.23 31.47
CA VAL A 113 18.33 53.07 30.58
C VAL A 113 17.89 51.84 31.36
N THR A 114 17.03 51.03 30.76
CA THR A 114 16.55 49.76 31.32
C THR A 114 16.70 48.68 30.26
N GLN A 115 17.03 47.46 30.68
CA GLN A 115 17.20 46.32 29.79
C GLN A 115 16.50 45.09 30.37
N PRO A 116 16.23 44.07 29.54
CA PRO A 116 15.89 42.74 30.00
C PRO A 116 16.97 42.16 30.93
N THR A 117 16.57 41.42 31.95
CA THR A 117 17.43 40.83 33.00
C THR A 117 18.44 39.78 32.49
N ASP A 118 18.36 39.38 31.23
CA ASP A 118 19.17 38.34 30.59
C ASP A 118 20.31 38.88 29.71
N ILE A 119 20.46 40.21 29.58
CA ILE A 119 21.47 40.83 28.69
C ILE A 119 22.29 41.90 29.43
N ASP A 120 22.98 41.49 30.51
CA ASP A 120 23.66 42.40 31.45
C ASP A 120 24.70 43.33 30.81
N HIS A 121 25.37 42.88 29.76
CA HIS A 121 26.50 43.57 29.12
C HIS A 121 26.12 44.83 28.32
N LEU A 122 24.84 45.08 28.00
CA LEU A 122 24.46 46.28 27.22
C LEU A 122 24.63 47.56 28.04
N MET A 123 24.42 47.52 29.37
CA MET A 123 24.54 48.71 30.25
C MET A 123 25.94 49.33 30.23
N ASP A 124 26.99 48.53 30.07
CA ASP A 124 28.38 49.00 30.02
C ASP A 124 28.63 49.97 28.86
N HIS A 125 27.74 50.00 27.85
CA HIS A 125 27.84 50.90 26.72
C HIS A 125 27.31 52.31 27.01
N PHE A 126 26.42 52.48 27.99
CA PHE A 126 25.75 53.75 28.30
C PHE A 126 26.56 54.63 29.26
N THR A 127 27.76 55.03 28.82
CA THR A 127 28.66 55.91 29.57
C THR A 127 28.95 57.20 28.80
N PRO A 128 29.22 58.33 29.48
CA PRO A 128 29.60 59.58 28.81
C PRO A 128 30.80 59.43 27.88
N GLN A 129 31.78 58.60 28.26
CA GLN A 129 32.98 58.31 27.45
C GLN A 129 32.65 57.60 26.13
N ARG A 130 31.54 56.85 26.08
CA ARG A 130 31.05 56.17 24.87
C ARG A 130 30.01 57.01 24.09
N GLY A 131 29.87 58.28 24.42
CA GLY A 131 29.00 59.22 23.71
C GLY A 131 27.54 59.21 24.18
N PHE A 132 27.24 58.60 25.34
CA PHE A 132 25.91 58.70 25.94
C PHE A 132 25.75 60.06 26.65
N SER A 133 24.93 60.93 26.08
CA SER A 133 24.64 62.25 26.64
C SER A 133 23.33 62.79 26.10
N TYR A 134 22.77 63.81 26.74
CA TYR A 134 21.64 64.56 26.19
C TYR A 134 21.91 66.07 26.23
N GLU A 135 21.34 66.78 25.28
CA GLU A 135 21.43 68.23 25.17
C GLU A 135 20.14 68.74 24.52
N ALA A 136 19.47 69.69 25.16
CA ALA A 136 18.17 70.21 24.75
C ALA A 136 17.19 69.07 24.42
N ASN A 137 16.85 68.88 23.15
CA ASN A 137 15.87 67.90 22.69
C ASN A 137 16.49 66.65 22.04
N ARG A 138 17.80 66.45 22.17
CA ARG A 138 18.56 65.38 21.53
C ARG A 138 19.21 64.47 22.56
N LEU A 139 18.91 63.18 22.47
CA LEU A 139 19.56 62.12 23.23
C LEU A 139 20.52 61.36 22.31
N ARG A 140 21.82 61.44 22.62
CA ARG A 140 22.89 60.74 21.90
C ARG A 140 23.07 59.36 22.51
N LEU A 141 22.95 58.32 21.68
CA LEU A 141 23.03 56.92 22.08
C LEU A 141 24.35 56.30 21.59
N PRO A 142 25.09 55.61 22.46
CA PRO A 142 26.37 54.98 22.13
C PRO A 142 26.20 53.89 21.05
N ARG A 143 27.32 53.43 20.50
CA ARG A 143 27.34 52.27 19.60
C ARG A 143 27.18 50.99 20.42
N VAL A 144 25.98 50.45 20.45
CA VAL A 144 25.60 49.27 21.25
C VAL A 144 25.53 48.03 20.35
N PRO A 145 26.36 47.00 20.54
CA PRO A 145 26.19 45.75 19.83
C PRO A 145 24.85 45.10 20.18
N LEU A 146 24.12 44.60 19.17
CA LEU A 146 22.82 43.96 19.34
C LEU A 146 22.75 42.69 18.50
N ASN A 147 22.53 41.54 19.13
CA ASN A 147 22.18 40.30 18.41
C ASN A 147 20.72 40.35 17.93
N PRO A 148 20.32 39.50 16.97
CA PRO A 148 18.93 39.40 16.55
C PRO A 148 17.99 39.18 17.74
N GLY A 149 17.04 40.09 17.94
CA GLY A 149 16.08 40.07 19.07
C GLY A 149 16.50 40.85 20.32
N ASP A 150 17.78 41.25 20.43
CA ASP A 150 18.25 42.06 21.56
C ASP A 150 17.61 43.46 21.53
N HIS A 151 17.29 43.98 22.72
CA HIS A 151 16.67 45.29 22.85
C HIS A 151 17.00 45.96 24.18
N TYR A 152 16.97 47.28 24.18
CA TYR A 152 17.03 48.11 25.38
C TYR A 152 15.93 49.16 25.36
N LYS A 153 15.61 49.71 26.53
CA LYS A 153 14.56 50.70 26.72
C LYS A 153 15.14 51.95 27.38
N LEU A 154 14.72 53.10 26.88
CA LEU A 154 15.11 54.41 27.37
C LEU A 154 13.88 55.06 27.99
N LEU A 155 13.92 55.29 29.30
CA LEU A 155 12.92 56.07 30.01
C LEU A 155 13.41 57.51 30.07
N VAL A 156 12.76 58.41 29.35
CA VAL A 156 13.18 59.80 29.16
C VAL A 156 12.17 60.73 29.81
N LEU A 157 12.64 61.57 30.73
CA LEU A 157 11.88 62.65 31.33
C LEU A 157 12.08 63.91 30.49
N LEU A 158 10.98 64.50 30.04
CA LEU A 158 10.93 65.64 29.13
C LEU A 158 10.13 66.79 29.77
N SER A 159 10.34 68.04 29.32
CA SER A 159 9.53 69.21 29.68
C SER A 159 9.29 70.13 28.46
N GLY A 160 8.33 71.05 28.55
CA GLY A 160 8.11 72.14 27.58
C GLY A 160 7.20 71.84 26.40
N GLY A 161 6.54 70.67 26.33
CA GLY A 161 5.62 70.33 25.24
C GLY A 161 4.76 69.08 25.47
N ASP A 162 3.68 68.97 24.70
CA ASP A 162 2.60 67.99 24.89
C ASP A 162 3.00 66.53 24.57
N VAL A 163 2.15 65.60 25.02
CA VAL A 163 2.20 64.18 24.64
C VAL A 163 1.92 64.00 23.14
N GLY A 164 2.60 63.02 22.50
CA GLY A 164 2.33 62.65 21.11
C GLY A 164 3.07 63.50 20.07
N ARG A 165 3.99 64.38 20.49
CA ARG A 165 4.94 65.01 19.56
C ARG A 165 5.91 63.98 19.01
N ASP A 166 6.28 64.17 17.74
CA ASP A 166 7.09 63.22 16.96
C ASP A 166 8.45 62.93 17.60
N ILE A 167 8.81 61.64 17.69
CA ILE A 167 10.08 61.14 18.22
C ILE A 167 10.77 60.37 17.11
N ARG A 168 11.94 60.84 16.68
CA ARG A 168 12.71 60.20 15.61
C ARG A 168 14.05 59.71 16.10
N LEU A 169 14.35 58.45 15.83
CA LEU A 169 15.69 57.90 15.99
C LEU A 169 16.44 58.05 14.66
N ARG A 170 17.53 58.79 14.67
CA ARG A 170 18.38 59.04 13.50
C ARG A 170 19.72 58.33 13.68
N GLY A 171 20.29 57.88 12.57
CA GLY A 171 21.58 57.21 12.52
C GLY A 171 21.65 56.30 11.31
N GLY A 172 22.84 55.80 10.99
CA GLY A 172 23.05 54.92 9.86
C GLY A 172 23.70 53.60 10.28
N ILE A 173 23.32 52.54 9.58
CA ILE A 173 23.86 51.18 9.78
C ILE A 173 24.40 50.69 8.45
N ARG A 174 25.63 50.17 8.46
CA ARG A 174 26.29 49.62 7.27
C ARG A 174 25.48 48.44 6.75
N ASN A 175 25.11 48.48 5.47
CA ASN A 175 24.27 47.47 4.82
C ASN A 175 22.93 47.22 5.55
N GLY A 176 22.41 48.24 6.24
CA GLY A 176 21.21 48.16 7.06
C GLY A 176 20.46 49.49 7.13
N GLU A 177 19.42 49.53 7.96
CA GLU A 177 18.61 50.74 8.16
C GLU A 177 18.12 50.87 9.60
N VAL A 178 17.76 52.11 9.98
CA VAL A 178 17.07 52.44 11.22
C VAL A 178 15.66 52.87 10.84
N HIS A 179 14.63 52.23 11.39
CA HIS A 179 13.25 52.54 11.03
C HIS A 179 12.30 52.50 12.24
N PRO A 180 11.18 53.24 12.18
CA PRO A 180 10.12 53.09 13.17
C PRO A 180 9.51 51.68 13.06
N ASN A 181 9.35 51.01 14.19
CA ASN A 181 8.69 49.72 14.29
C ASN A 181 7.27 49.92 14.84
N ARG A 182 6.26 49.30 14.20
CA ARG A 182 4.87 49.29 14.71
C ARG A 182 4.66 47.93 15.37
N SER A 183 4.22 47.90 16.63
CA SER A 183 3.88 46.63 17.27
C SER A 183 2.75 45.95 16.51
N ALA A 184 2.94 44.67 16.20
CA ALA A 184 1.81 43.78 16.00
C ALA A 184 0.93 43.84 17.26
N THR A 185 -0.37 44.09 17.10
CA THR A 185 -1.31 44.05 18.24
C THR A 185 -1.43 42.60 18.73
N PRO A 186 -1.94 42.33 19.95
CA PRO A 186 -2.13 40.96 20.45
C PRO A 186 -2.98 40.04 19.55
N ASP A 187 -3.69 40.61 18.57
CA ASP A 187 -4.55 39.92 17.61
C ASP A 187 -3.88 39.58 16.26
N ASP A 188 -2.61 39.90 16.06
CA ASP A 188 -1.93 39.58 14.81
C ASP A 188 -1.57 38.09 14.75
N LYS A 189 -2.30 37.35 13.91
CA LYS A 189 -2.05 35.94 13.60
C LYS A 189 -0.62 35.75 13.09
N PRO A 190 0.07 34.65 13.48
CA PRO A 190 1.41 34.36 13.01
C PRO A 190 1.44 34.25 11.48
N PRO A 191 2.58 34.58 10.83
CA PRO A 191 2.66 34.61 9.39
C PRO A 191 2.42 33.22 8.82
N VAL A 192 1.26 33.03 8.22
CA VAL A 192 0.95 31.89 7.36
C VAL A 192 1.93 31.86 6.20
N PHE A 193 2.57 30.70 5.98
CA PHE A 193 3.57 30.37 4.96
C PHE A 193 3.67 31.37 3.80
N SER A 194 4.89 31.84 3.51
CA SER A 194 5.18 32.77 2.42
C SER A 194 4.60 32.29 1.08
N LEU A 195 4.29 33.23 0.16
CA LEU A 195 3.73 32.91 -1.16
C LEU A 195 4.52 31.81 -1.90
N PRO A 196 5.87 31.79 -1.88
CA PRO A 196 6.64 30.69 -2.45
C PRO A 196 6.38 29.36 -1.73
N ALA A 197 6.38 29.34 -0.39
CA ALA A 197 6.14 28.13 0.40
C ALA A 197 4.75 27.52 0.12
N ARG A 198 3.72 28.34 -0.13
CA ARG A 198 2.38 27.83 -0.51
C ARG A 198 2.36 27.18 -1.89
N ILE A 199 3.03 27.79 -2.87
CA ILE A 199 3.12 27.26 -4.23
C ILE A 199 3.83 25.89 -4.22
N PHE A 200 4.92 25.78 -3.46
CA PHE A 200 5.68 24.52 -3.38
C PHE A 200 4.93 23.42 -2.63
N SER A 201 4.28 23.71 -1.51
CA SER A 201 3.41 22.73 -0.84
C SER A 201 2.30 22.25 -1.78
N GLY A 202 1.72 23.13 -2.60
CA GLY A 202 0.74 22.77 -3.62
C GLY A 202 1.31 21.81 -4.68
N LEU A 203 2.47 22.12 -5.25
CA LEU A 203 3.16 21.27 -6.24
C LEU A 203 3.54 19.89 -5.69
N LEU A 204 4.03 19.84 -4.45
CA LEU A 204 4.37 18.58 -3.79
C LEU A 204 3.13 17.71 -3.57
N THR A 205 2.04 18.32 -3.09
CA THR A 205 0.77 17.61 -2.84
C THR A 205 0.18 17.08 -4.14
N LEU A 206 0.21 17.86 -5.23
CA LEU A 206 -0.22 17.44 -6.55
C LEU A 206 0.61 16.27 -7.08
N SER A 207 1.93 16.30 -6.88
CA SER A 207 2.83 15.22 -7.31
C SER A 207 2.58 13.92 -6.53
N VAL A 208 2.35 14.01 -5.22
CA VAL A 208 2.00 12.84 -4.37
C VAL A 208 0.65 12.26 -4.77
N LEU A 209 -0.35 13.11 -5.05
CA LEU A 209 -1.66 12.64 -5.52
C LEU A 209 -1.58 11.96 -6.89
N ALA A 210 -0.79 12.50 -7.82
CA ALA A 210 -0.56 11.87 -9.12
C ALA A 210 0.10 10.48 -8.97
N LEU A 211 1.12 10.36 -8.11
CA LEU A 211 1.77 9.08 -7.80
C LEU A 211 0.81 8.08 -7.14
N ALA A 212 0.02 8.51 -6.16
CA ALA A 212 -0.96 7.67 -5.49
C ALA A 212 -2.04 7.18 -6.47
N THR A 213 -2.46 8.03 -7.42
CA THR A 213 -3.41 7.68 -8.48
C THR A 213 -2.81 6.59 -9.39
N ILE A 214 -1.57 6.73 -9.85
CA ILE A 214 -0.91 5.72 -10.69
C ILE A 214 -0.80 4.37 -9.97
N VAL A 215 -0.47 4.36 -8.68
CA VAL A 215 -0.36 3.11 -7.89
C VAL A 215 -1.72 2.45 -7.66
N VAL A 216 -2.76 3.23 -7.40
CA VAL A 216 -4.12 2.69 -7.15
C VAL A 216 -4.80 2.22 -8.44
N PHE A 217 -4.47 2.81 -9.60
CA PHE A 217 -5.04 2.43 -10.90
C PHE A 217 -4.17 1.46 -11.72
N ARG A 218 -2.96 1.08 -11.28
CA ARG A 218 -2.16 0.02 -11.92
C ARG A 218 -2.33 -1.31 -11.16
N ASP A 219 -3.24 -2.15 -11.64
CA ASP A 219 -3.23 -3.59 -11.36
C ASP A 219 -2.17 -4.29 -12.23
N GLY A 220 -1.02 -4.61 -11.64
CA GLY A 220 -0.06 -5.61 -12.16
C GLY A 220 0.71 -5.23 -13.43
N ASN A 221 1.87 -5.85 -13.62
CA ASN A 221 2.71 -5.70 -14.82
C ASN A 221 1.88 -5.81 -16.11
N PRO A 222 2.10 -4.94 -17.13
CA PRO A 222 1.33 -4.99 -18.38
C PRO A 222 1.30 -6.44 -18.91
N ILE A 223 0.10 -6.90 -19.21
CA ILE A 223 -0.11 -8.16 -19.91
C ILE A 223 0.23 -7.85 -21.37
N GLU A 224 1.16 -8.60 -21.96
CA GLU A 224 1.39 -8.53 -23.40
C GLU A 224 0.20 -9.24 -24.05
N CYS A 225 -0.67 -8.45 -24.69
CA CYS A 225 -1.88 -8.94 -25.30
C CYS A 225 -1.59 -9.38 -26.73
N GLU A 226 -1.71 -10.68 -26.96
CA GLU A 226 -1.68 -11.28 -28.28
C GLU A 226 -3.10 -11.56 -28.79
N GLN A 227 -3.30 -11.41 -30.11
CA GLN A 227 -4.58 -11.66 -30.77
C GLN A 227 -4.62 -13.05 -31.41
N GLY A 228 -5.83 -13.58 -31.64
CA GLY A 228 -6.05 -14.85 -32.31
C GLY A 228 -6.98 -15.78 -31.53
N GLU A 229 -6.92 -17.06 -31.87
CA GLU A 229 -7.77 -18.10 -31.29
C GLU A 229 -6.89 -19.23 -30.72
N VAL A 230 -7.22 -19.69 -29.51
CA VAL A 230 -6.61 -20.84 -28.87
C VAL A 230 -7.70 -21.73 -28.28
N THR A 231 -7.59 -23.04 -28.52
CA THR A 231 -8.45 -24.03 -27.87
C THR A 231 -7.71 -24.65 -26.69
N VAL A 232 -8.36 -24.71 -25.54
CA VAL A 232 -7.86 -25.36 -24.33
C VAL A 232 -8.64 -26.64 -24.10
N ILE A 233 -7.94 -27.77 -24.05
CA ILE A 233 -8.55 -29.11 -23.92
C ILE A 233 -8.00 -29.86 -22.70
N GLY A 234 -8.64 -30.98 -22.34
CA GLY A 234 -8.09 -31.92 -21.36
C GLY A 234 -8.81 -31.92 -20.01
N SER A 235 -8.07 -31.62 -18.93
CA SER A 235 -8.52 -31.73 -17.53
C SER A 235 -9.90 -31.13 -17.28
N THR A 236 -10.84 -31.97 -16.84
CA THR A 236 -12.15 -31.51 -16.35
C THR A 236 -12.07 -30.99 -14.91
N ALA A 237 -11.08 -31.43 -14.13
CA ALA A 237 -10.91 -30.99 -12.75
C ALA A 237 -10.41 -29.54 -12.67
N PHE A 238 -9.62 -29.10 -13.66
CA PHE A 238 -9.07 -27.75 -13.73
C PHE A 238 -9.91 -26.79 -14.60
N GLU A 239 -10.99 -27.28 -15.21
CA GLU A 239 -11.88 -26.50 -16.07
C GLU A 239 -12.41 -25.20 -15.43
N PRO A 240 -12.87 -25.17 -14.15
CA PRO A 240 -13.40 -23.95 -13.56
C PRO A 240 -12.34 -22.84 -13.48
N VAL A 241 -11.09 -23.22 -13.24
CA VAL A 241 -9.95 -22.31 -13.18
C VAL A 241 -9.69 -21.72 -14.55
N ILE A 242 -9.52 -22.59 -15.56
CA ILE A 242 -9.19 -22.17 -16.92
C ILE A 242 -10.31 -21.35 -17.53
N SER A 243 -11.57 -21.75 -17.36
CA SER A 243 -12.72 -20.99 -17.85
C SER A 243 -12.78 -19.58 -17.26
N THR A 244 -12.44 -19.45 -15.98
CA THR A 244 -12.38 -18.13 -15.31
C THR A 244 -11.21 -17.30 -15.83
N LEU A 245 -10.04 -17.91 -15.99
CA LEU A 245 -8.83 -17.23 -16.48
C LEU A 245 -8.94 -16.83 -17.95
N ALA A 246 -9.52 -17.68 -18.80
CA ALA A 246 -9.81 -17.40 -20.20
C ALA A 246 -10.67 -16.14 -20.33
N LYS A 247 -11.83 -16.11 -19.67
CA LYS A 247 -12.73 -14.94 -19.65
C LYS A 247 -12.06 -13.67 -19.13
N GLN A 248 -11.23 -13.79 -18.09
CA GLN A 248 -10.48 -12.65 -17.57
C GLN A 248 -9.40 -12.15 -18.53
N TYR A 249 -8.77 -13.04 -19.28
CA TYR A 249 -7.77 -12.70 -20.29
C TYR A 249 -8.42 -12.02 -21.49
N GLU A 250 -9.49 -12.59 -22.04
CA GLU A 250 -10.28 -12.02 -23.15
C GLU A 250 -10.84 -10.62 -22.80
N GLY A 251 -11.32 -10.44 -21.56
CA GLY A 251 -11.78 -9.14 -21.08
C GLY A 251 -10.67 -8.08 -20.95
N LYS A 252 -9.40 -8.50 -20.88
CA LYS A 252 -8.23 -7.61 -20.79
C LYS A 252 -7.54 -7.42 -22.15
N CYS A 253 -7.64 -8.39 -23.05
CA CYS A 253 -6.93 -8.43 -24.32
C CYS A 253 -7.92 -8.50 -25.49
N GLU A 254 -8.20 -7.35 -26.09
CA GLU A 254 -9.11 -7.25 -27.23
C GLU A 254 -8.58 -8.04 -28.45
N GLY A 255 -9.42 -8.91 -29.00
CA GLY A 255 -9.07 -9.78 -30.13
C GLY A 255 -8.44 -11.11 -29.75
N ALA A 256 -8.37 -11.45 -28.46
CA ALA A 256 -8.08 -12.81 -28.00
C ALA A 256 -9.39 -13.61 -27.85
N GLU A 257 -9.39 -14.85 -28.35
CA GLU A 257 -10.48 -15.83 -28.21
C GLU A 257 -9.90 -17.14 -27.67
N ILE A 258 -10.42 -17.58 -26.53
CA ILE A 258 -9.96 -18.79 -25.83
C ILE A 258 -11.15 -19.72 -25.61
N ASP A 259 -11.26 -20.74 -26.45
CA ASP A 259 -12.29 -21.76 -26.33
C ASP A 259 -11.85 -22.88 -25.38
N VAL A 260 -12.75 -23.35 -24.52
CA VAL A 260 -12.42 -24.33 -23.47
C VAL A 260 -13.29 -25.57 -23.67
N GLU A 261 -12.66 -26.67 -24.12
CA GLU A 261 -13.30 -27.95 -24.40
C GLU A 261 -12.68 -29.09 -23.57
N THR A 262 -13.17 -29.31 -22.36
CA THR A 262 -12.62 -30.34 -21.45
C THR A 262 -13.26 -31.70 -21.72
N ARG A 263 -12.41 -32.74 -21.87
CA ARG A 263 -12.86 -34.12 -22.20
C ARG A 263 -12.05 -35.20 -21.46
N GLY A 264 -11.32 -34.81 -20.40
CA GLY A 264 -10.44 -35.68 -19.62
C GLY A 264 -8.96 -35.48 -19.99
N SER A 265 -8.09 -35.57 -18.99
CA SER A 265 -6.65 -35.26 -19.11
C SER A 265 -5.95 -36.11 -20.16
N GLU A 266 -6.13 -37.44 -20.14
CA GLU A 266 -5.46 -38.32 -21.12
C GLU A 266 -6.01 -38.11 -22.53
N ALA A 267 -7.34 -37.94 -22.66
CA ALA A 267 -7.98 -37.69 -23.94
C ALA A 267 -7.47 -36.38 -24.58
N GLY A 268 -7.39 -35.29 -23.80
CA GLY A 268 -6.91 -34.00 -24.31
C GLY A 268 -5.43 -34.03 -24.69
N VAL A 269 -4.58 -34.64 -23.88
CA VAL A 269 -3.13 -34.74 -24.19
C VAL A 269 -2.90 -35.65 -25.40
N ALA A 270 -3.63 -36.76 -25.53
CA ALA A 270 -3.57 -37.63 -26.70
C ALA A 270 -4.10 -36.93 -27.97
N GLU A 271 -5.16 -36.12 -27.85
CA GLU A 271 -5.70 -35.32 -28.95
C GLU A 271 -4.70 -34.28 -29.45
N LEU A 272 -4.03 -33.57 -28.54
CA LEU A 272 -2.95 -32.64 -28.88
C LEU A 272 -1.79 -33.36 -29.57
N ALA A 273 -1.33 -34.51 -29.05
CA ALA A 273 -0.26 -35.29 -29.66
C ALA A 273 -0.64 -35.75 -31.09
N ALA A 274 -1.85 -36.29 -31.25
CA ALA A 274 -2.34 -36.71 -32.56
C ALA A 274 -2.52 -35.54 -33.53
N LEU A 275 -2.88 -34.35 -33.03
CA LEU A 275 -2.95 -33.14 -33.84
C LEU A 275 -1.55 -32.67 -34.27
N ALA A 276 -0.57 -32.73 -33.37
CA ALA A 276 0.82 -32.38 -33.63
C ALA A 276 1.46 -33.27 -34.71
N ASP A 277 1.07 -34.55 -34.77
CA ASP A 277 1.49 -35.48 -35.84
C ASP A 277 0.85 -35.14 -37.19
N ARG A 278 -0.41 -34.67 -37.19
CA ARG A 278 -1.14 -34.33 -38.42
C ARG A 278 -0.81 -32.94 -38.97
N SER A 279 -0.69 -31.94 -38.09
CA SER A 279 -0.52 -30.53 -38.45
C SER A 279 0.14 -29.75 -37.31
N LYS A 280 1.44 -29.48 -37.46
CA LYS A 280 2.20 -28.60 -36.55
C LYS A 280 1.61 -27.20 -36.43
N ASN A 281 0.97 -26.69 -37.48
CA ASN A 281 0.35 -25.36 -37.43
C ASN A 281 -0.92 -25.36 -36.58
N SER A 282 -1.75 -26.40 -36.68
CA SER A 282 -2.98 -26.52 -35.90
C SER A 282 -2.70 -26.81 -34.43
N ALA A 283 -1.65 -27.57 -34.12
CA ALA A 283 -1.28 -27.87 -32.75
C ALA A 283 -0.74 -26.66 -31.97
N ARG A 284 -0.25 -25.62 -32.67
CA ARG A 284 0.24 -24.37 -32.03
C ARG A 284 -0.87 -23.56 -31.36
N SER A 285 -2.11 -23.71 -31.78
CA SER A 285 -3.27 -23.04 -31.21
C SER A 285 -4.03 -23.92 -30.21
N VAL A 286 -3.40 -24.98 -29.69
CA VAL A 286 -4.03 -25.90 -28.72
C VAL A 286 -3.15 -26.05 -27.48
N ILE A 287 -3.77 -25.93 -26.30
CA ILE A 287 -3.13 -26.19 -25.01
C ILE A 287 -3.90 -27.33 -24.33
N ALA A 288 -3.20 -28.40 -23.93
CA ALA A 288 -3.83 -29.52 -23.22
C ALA A 288 -3.50 -29.50 -21.73
N PHE A 289 -4.50 -29.46 -20.86
CA PHE A 289 -4.35 -29.54 -19.40
C PHE A 289 -4.45 -30.98 -18.88
N SER A 290 -3.70 -31.28 -17.82
CA SER A 290 -3.68 -32.61 -17.22
C SER A 290 -3.31 -32.58 -15.73
N ASP A 291 -4.09 -33.32 -14.94
CA ASP A 291 -3.94 -33.55 -13.50
C ASP A 291 -2.68 -34.36 -13.12
N GLY A 292 -1.75 -34.57 -14.04
CA GLY A 292 -0.54 -35.35 -13.82
C GLY A 292 0.38 -35.42 -15.05
N PRO A 293 1.56 -36.04 -14.90
CA PRO A 293 2.57 -36.09 -15.95
C PRO A 293 2.19 -37.07 -17.07
N LEU A 294 1.98 -36.55 -18.28
CA LEU A 294 1.65 -37.32 -19.49
C LEU A 294 2.50 -36.95 -20.72
N GLY A 295 3.05 -35.73 -20.78
CA GLY A 295 3.65 -35.20 -22.00
C GLY A 295 4.93 -35.90 -22.48
N ASP A 296 5.80 -36.34 -21.56
CA ASP A 296 7.08 -36.98 -21.92
C ASP A 296 6.90 -38.24 -22.77
N ARG A 297 5.81 -38.98 -22.54
CA ARG A 297 5.48 -40.20 -23.29
C ARG A 297 5.02 -39.90 -24.72
N LEU A 298 4.60 -38.67 -24.99
CA LEU A 298 3.97 -38.22 -26.23
C LEU A 298 4.77 -37.13 -26.95
N GLY A 299 5.98 -36.80 -26.46
CA GLY A 299 6.84 -35.79 -27.08
C GLY A 299 6.33 -34.35 -26.96
N LEU A 300 5.49 -34.06 -25.97
CA LEU A 300 4.92 -32.74 -25.72
C LEU A 300 5.71 -31.97 -24.66
N THR A 301 5.66 -30.64 -24.71
CA THR A 301 6.31 -29.77 -23.71
C THR A 301 5.32 -29.37 -22.64
N GLY A 302 5.58 -29.76 -21.39
CA GLY A 302 4.70 -29.48 -20.24
C GLY A 302 5.20 -28.35 -19.35
N LYS A 303 4.35 -27.35 -19.11
CA LYS A 303 4.52 -26.34 -18.05
C LYS A 303 3.75 -26.78 -16.81
N LYS A 304 4.39 -26.77 -15.64
CA LYS A 304 3.74 -26.99 -14.35
C LYS A 304 2.97 -25.73 -13.94
N VAL A 305 1.67 -25.84 -13.71
CA VAL A 305 0.78 -24.70 -13.46
C VAL A 305 0.40 -24.59 -11.98
N ALA A 306 -0.10 -25.67 -11.40
CA ALA A 306 -0.53 -25.72 -10.02
C ALA A 306 -0.36 -27.12 -9.43
N LEU A 307 -0.33 -27.24 -8.11
CA LEU A 307 -0.59 -28.49 -7.41
C LEU A 307 -2.09 -28.57 -7.14
N SER A 308 -2.74 -29.54 -7.78
CA SER A 308 -4.16 -29.83 -7.60
C SER A 308 -4.35 -30.74 -6.39
N VAL A 309 -5.29 -30.36 -5.52
CA VAL A 309 -5.68 -31.13 -4.33
C VAL A 309 -7.06 -31.72 -4.59
N PHE A 310 -7.15 -33.04 -4.44
CA PHE A 310 -8.38 -33.80 -4.65
C PHE A 310 -8.92 -34.30 -3.31
N THR A 311 -10.13 -34.84 -3.32
CA THR A 311 -10.73 -35.47 -2.16
C THR A 311 -11.60 -36.63 -2.59
N LEU A 312 -11.68 -37.65 -1.73
CA LEU A 312 -12.79 -38.59 -1.78
C LEU A 312 -14.06 -37.86 -1.32
N VAL A 313 -15.21 -38.26 -1.87
CA VAL A 313 -16.53 -37.78 -1.47
C VAL A 313 -17.47 -38.95 -1.23
N VAL A 314 -18.35 -38.81 -0.25
CA VAL A 314 -19.46 -39.74 -0.02
C VAL A 314 -20.79 -39.01 -0.10
N ASN A 315 -21.85 -39.77 -0.39
CA ASN A 315 -23.21 -39.30 -0.23
C ASN A 315 -23.43 -38.75 1.19
N ASP A 316 -24.15 -37.63 1.33
CA ASP A 316 -24.32 -36.93 2.62
C ASP A 316 -25.01 -37.74 3.72
N GLY A 317 -25.72 -38.82 3.36
CA GLY A 317 -26.28 -39.80 4.28
C GLY A 317 -25.26 -40.77 4.90
N ILE A 318 -23.98 -40.69 4.53
CA ILE A 318 -22.88 -41.50 5.12
C ILE A 318 -22.01 -40.62 6.00
N GLU A 319 -21.92 -40.96 7.29
CA GLU A 319 -21.13 -40.21 8.29
C GLU A 319 -19.90 -41.00 8.72
N LEU A 320 -18.70 -40.46 8.44
CA LEU A 320 -17.41 -41.13 8.66
C LEU A 320 -16.62 -40.59 9.87
N GLY A 321 -17.22 -39.74 10.69
CA GLY A 321 -16.52 -39.09 11.81
C GLY A 321 -15.42 -38.12 11.35
N PRO A 322 -14.64 -37.54 12.28
CA PRO A 322 -13.62 -36.54 11.96
C PRO A 322 -12.40 -37.11 11.24
N ASP A 323 -12.11 -38.40 11.45
CA ASP A 323 -10.92 -39.06 10.90
C ASP A 323 -11.13 -39.61 9.48
N GLY A 324 -12.40 -39.69 9.02
CA GLY A 324 -12.75 -40.15 7.69
C GLY A 324 -12.43 -41.63 7.47
N LEU A 325 -11.77 -41.94 6.36
CA LEU A 325 -11.32 -43.29 6.03
C LEU A 325 -9.81 -43.37 6.24
N SER A 326 -9.33 -44.50 6.75
CA SER A 326 -7.92 -44.81 6.54
C SER A 326 -7.61 -45.05 5.06
N VAL A 327 -6.38 -44.78 4.63
CA VAL A 327 -5.95 -45.10 3.25
C VAL A 327 -6.13 -46.58 2.94
N GLN A 328 -5.94 -47.45 3.94
CA GLN A 328 -6.17 -48.89 3.79
C GLN A 328 -7.65 -49.23 3.59
N GLN A 329 -8.57 -48.56 4.30
CA GLN A 329 -10.01 -48.72 4.05
C GLN A 329 -10.38 -48.24 2.64
N ALA A 330 -9.88 -47.09 2.20
CA ALA A 330 -10.11 -46.61 0.83
C ALA A 330 -9.64 -47.64 -0.22
N ARG A 331 -8.44 -48.21 -0.04
CA ARG A 331 -7.92 -49.29 -0.90
C ARG A 331 -8.83 -50.52 -0.89
N ASP A 332 -9.31 -50.94 0.26
CA ASP A 332 -10.13 -52.15 0.39
C ASP A 332 -11.55 -51.95 -0.16
N ILE A 333 -12.11 -50.75 -0.05
CA ILE A 333 -13.36 -50.33 -0.70
C ILE A 333 -13.22 -50.43 -2.22
N TYR A 334 -12.19 -49.80 -2.81
CA TYR A 334 -11.98 -49.80 -4.27
C TYR A 334 -11.45 -51.13 -4.85
N LYS A 335 -11.04 -52.07 -3.98
CA LYS A 335 -10.85 -53.48 -4.33
C LYS A 335 -12.16 -54.29 -4.33
N GLY A 336 -13.26 -53.70 -3.85
CA GLY A 336 -14.55 -54.38 -3.70
C GLY A 336 -14.59 -55.39 -2.57
N ARG A 337 -13.70 -55.27 -1.56
CA ARG A 337 -13.72 -56.15 -0.38
C ARG A 337 -14.93 -55.90 0.50
N TYR A 338 -15.34 -54.64 0.60
CA TYR A 338 -16.53 -54.22 1.34
C TYR A 338 -17.70 -54.00 0.38
N LYS A 339 -18.87 -54.48 0.77
CA LYS A 339 -20.10 -54.38 -0.03
C LYS A 339 -21.11 -53.46 0.62
N ARG A 340 -21.03 -53.27 1.93
CA ARG A 340 -21.90 -52.41 2.73
C ARG A 340 -21.10 -51.55 3.70
N TRP A 341 -21.67 -50.40 4.03
CA TRP A 341 -21.01 -49.43 4.92
C TRP A 341 -20.83 -49.93 6.36
N GLY A 342 -21.68 -50.85 6.83
CA GLY A 342 -21.51 -51.48 8.15
C GLY A 342 -20.23 -52.32 8.29
N GLU A 343 -19.63 -52.74 7.17
CA GLU A 343 -18.33 -53.45 7.17
C GLU A 343 -17.14 -52.50 7.33
N VAL A 344 -17.36 -51.21 7.05
CA VAL A 344 -16.34 -50.14 7.08
C VAL A 344 -16.46 -49.30 8.34
N ILE A 345 -17.68 -49.06 8.81
CA ILE A 345 -18.02 -48.18 9.94
C ILE A 345 -18.58 -49.02 11.09
N PRO A 346 -17.75 -49.47 12.04
CA PRO A 346 -18.21 -50.22 13.19
C PRO A 346 -19.21 -49.41 14.02
N GLY A 347 -20.34 -50.01 14.39
CA GLY A 347 -21.35 -49.36 15.24
C GLY A 347 -22.21 -48.31 14.53
N ALA A 348 -22.14 -48.21 13.20
CA ALA A 348 -23.07 -47.39 12.42
C ALA A 348 -24.53 -47.78 12.72
N ASP A 349 -25.44 -46.81 12.63
CA ASP A 349 -26.87 -47.07 12.77
C ASP A 349 -27.33 -48.06 11.68
N LYS A 350 -28.43 -48.77 11.93
CA LYS A 350 -28.90 -49.82 11.02
C LYS A 350 -29.15 -49.32 9.60
N ALA A 351 -29.67 -48.10 9.44
CA ALA A 351 -29.99 -47.57 8.12
C ALA A 351 -28.73 -47.28 7.31
N THR A 352 -27.63 -46.88 7.96
CA THR A 352 -26.30 -46.73 7.35
C THR A 352 -25.60 -48.07 7.15
N ALA A 353 -25.63 -48.95 8.17
CA ALA A 353 -24.97 -50.25 8.13
C ALA A 353 -25.50 -51.14 6.99
N ASP A 354 -26.80 -51.08 6.71
CA ASP A 354 -27.45 -51.82 5.63
C ASP A 354 -27.22 -51.20 4.23
N ARG A 355 -26.67 -49.98 4.12
CA ARG A 355 -26.43 -49.33 2.81
C ARG A 355 -25.39 -50.09 2.00
N PRO A 356 -25.71 -50.47 0.74
CA PRO A 356 -24.70 -50.90 -0.21
C PRO A 356 -23.68 -49.80 -0.49
N ILE A 357 -22.41 -50.18 -0.67
CA ILE A 357 -21.38 -49.29 -1.19
C ILE A 357 -21.53 -49.25 -2.71
N VAL A 358 -21.61 -48.03 -3.26
CA VAL A 358 -21.61 -47.79 -4.70
C VAL A 358 -20.38 -46.97 -5.07
N LEU A 359 -19.50 -47.51 -5.89
CA LEU A 359 -18.33 -46.80 -6.40
C LEU A 359 -18.73 -46.02 -7.66
N VAL A 360 -18.69 -44.70 -7.58
CA VAL A 360 -18.88 -43.80 -8.72
C VAL A 360 -17.49 -43.36 -9.16
N SER A 361 -16.96 -44.04 -10.18
CA SER A 361 -15.63 -43.79 -10.73
C SER A 361 -15.71 -42.96 -12.01
N ARG A 362 -14.56 -42.55 -12.52
CA ARG A 362 -14.39 -41.95 -13.84
C ARG A 362 -13.92 -42.98 -14.87
N GLY A 363 -14.13 -42.67 -16.15
CA GLY A 363 -13.54 -43.42 -17.27
C GLY A 363 -12.00 -43.46 -17.23
N ASP A 364 -11.41 -44.26 -18.11
CA ASP A 364 -9.96 -44.45 -18.23
C ASP A 364 -9.20 -43.16 -18.59
N SER A 365 -9.82 -42.26 -19.37
CA SER A 365 -9.22 -40.99 -19.79
C SER A 365 -9.06 -39.92 -18.69
N SER A 366 -9.48 -40.21 -17.46
CA SER A 366 -9.52 -39.26 -16.35
C SER A 366 -8.18 -39.15 -15.62
N GLY A 367 -7.56 -37.97 -15.68
CA GLY A 367 -6.38 -37.65 -14.86
C GLY A 367 -6.66 -37.78 -13.37
N THR A 368 -7.81 -37.27 -12.91
CA THR A 368 -8.26 -37.39 -11.51
C THR A 368 -8.27 -38.85 -11.03
N ARG A 369 -8.77 -39.78 -11.85
CA ARG A 369 -8.72 -41.22 -11.55
C ARG A 369 -7.29 -41.73 -11.49
N GLN A 370 -6.44 -41.35 -12.43
CA GLN A 370 -5.05 -41.79 -12.43
C GLN A 370 -4.31 -41.32 -11.18
N VAL A 371 -4.48 -40.05 -10.79
CA VAL A 371 -3.92 -39.53 -9.55
C VAL A 371 -4.44 -40.31 -8.34
N PHE A 372 -5.72 -40.65 -8.29
CA PHE A 372 -6.27 -41.46 -7.20
C PHE A 372 -5.63 -42.85 -7.13
N GLN A 373 -5.51 -43.50 -8.29
CA GLN A 373 -4.91 -44.82 -8.42
C GLN A 373 -3.45 -44.82 -7.99
N ASP A 374 -2.69 -43.81 -8.40
CA ASP A 374 -1.25 -43.71 -8.13
C ASP A 374 -0.96 -43.26 -6.70
N ARG A 375 -1.63 -42.20 -6.24
CA ARG A 375 -1.31 -41.54 -4.97
C ARG A 375 -1.99 -42.16 -3.76
N VAL A 376 -3.20 -42.70 -3.91
CA VAL A 376 -3.98 -43.28 -2.80
C VAL A 376 -4.00 -44.79 -2.87
N LEU A 377 -4.45 -45.36 -4.01
CA LEU A 377 -4.64 -46.80 -4.13
C LEU A 377 -3.32 -47.58 -4.29
N GLY A 378 -2.30 -46.94 -4.87
CA GLY A 378 -1.02 -47.53 -5.25
C GLY A 378 -1.14 -48.59 -6.37
N GLN A 379 -2.28 -48.65 -7.04
CA GLN A 379 -2.61 -49.58 -8.11
C GLN A 379 -3.92 -49.17 -8.79
N TRP A 380 -4.19 -49.78 -9.94
CA TRP A 380 -5.46 -49.63 -10.65
C TRP A 380 -6.66 -50.08 -9.81
N GLU A 381 -7.80 -49.41 -9.99
CA GLU A 381 -9.07 -49.85 -9.42
C GLU A 381 -9.37 -51.30 -9.85
N GLN A 382 -9.53 -52.20 -8.86
CA GLN A 382 -9.71 -53.63 -9.14
C GLN A 382 -11.19 -54.02 -9.22
N ALA A 383 -12.08 -53.24 -8.60
CA ALA A 383 -13.51 -53.43 -8.73
C ALA A 383 -13.93 -53.32 -10.21
N GLN A 384 -14.56 -54.37 -10.73
CA GLN A 384 -15.09 -54.35 -12.10
C GLN A 384 -16.25 -53.36 -12.20
N SER A 385 -16.41 -52.72 -13.36
CA SER A 385 -17.63 -51.96 -13.64
C SER A 385 -18.80 -52.96 -13.73
N THR A 386 -19.80 -52.79 -12.87
CA THR A 386 -20.94 -53.72 -12.70
C THR A 386 -22.29 -53.05 -12.96
N SER A 387 -22.31 -51.72 -13.17
CA SER A 387 -23.53 -50.96 -13.40
C SER A 387 -23.28 -49.79 -14.36
N LEU A 388 -24.25 -49.54 -15.24
CA LEU A 388 -24.26 -48.38 -16.15
C LEU A 388 -24.96 -47.15 -15.56
N ASP A 389 -25.86 -47.34 -14.59
CA ASP A 389 -26.68 -46.28 -13.98
C ASP A 389 -26.31 -46.00 -12.51
N CYS A 390 -25.22 -46.63 -12.05
CA CYS A 390 -24.73 -46.66 -10.68
C CYS A 390 -25.76 -47.13 -9.64
N ARG A 391 -26.79 -47.87 -10.04
CA ARG A 391 -27.74 -48.43 -9.08
C ARG A 391 -27.32 -49.84 -8.65
N PRO A 392 -27.31 -50.13 -7.35
CA PRO A 392 -27.09 -51.49 -6.88
C PRO A 392 -28.29 -52.38 -7.27
N PRO A 393 -28.08 -53.69 -7.48
CA PRO A 393 -29.15 -54.61 -7.85
C PRO A 393 -30.22 -54.68 -6.74
N ALA A 394 -31.48 -54.88 -7.15
CA ALA A 394 -32.56 -55.13 -6.21
C ALA A 394 -32.37 -56.52 -5.56
N GLY A 395 -32.03 -56.55 -4.27
CA GLY A 395 -31.89 -57.78 -3.49
C GLY A 395 -30.50 -57.95 -2.85
N ALA A 396 -29.95 -59.17 -2.94
CA ALA A 396 -28.68 -59.50 -2.31
C ALA A 396 -27.49 -58.88 -3.07
N VAL A 397 -26.70 -58.06 -2.38
CA VAL A 397 -25.46 -57.48 -2.91
C VAL A 397 -24.36 -58.55 -2.87
N THR A 398 -24.14 -59.22 -3.99
CA THR A 398 -23.12 -60.28 -4.12
C THR A 398 -21.74 -59.73 -4.45
N SER A 399 -21.67 -58.58 -5.11
CA SER A 399 -20.46 -57.82 -5.47
C SER A 399 -20.71 -56.32 -5.28
N VAL A 400 -19.63 -55.54 -5.14
CA VAL A 400 -19.74 -54.07 -5.06
C VAL A 400 -20.28 -53.52 -6.38
N THR A 401 -21.15 -52.52 -6.29
CA THR A 401 -21.61 -51.80 -7.48
C THR A 401 -20.58 -50.76 -7.87
N ARG A 402 -20.16 -50.75 -9.14
CA ARG A 402 -19.29 -49.72 -9.70
C ARG A 402 -19.81 -49.28 -11.05
N CYS A 403 -19.79 -47.98 -11.29
CA CYS A 403 -20.06 -47.36 -12.58
C CYS A 403 -18.96 -46.37 -12.93
N GLU A 404 -18.89 -45.96 -14.18
CA GLU A 404 -17.91 -44.99 -14.69
C GLU A 404 -18.63 -43.84 -15.38
N LEU A 405 -18.27 -42.61 -15.06
CA LEU A 405 -18.84 -41.38 -15.62
C LEU A 405 -17.77 -40.52 -16.30
N PRO A 406 -18.16 -39.69 -17.30
CA PRO A 406 -17.19 -38.99 -18.14
C PRO A 406 -16.59 -37.75 -17.48
N GLY A 407 -17.34 -36.95 -16.70
CA GLY A 407 -16.90 -35.70 -16.10
C GLY A 407 -16.78 -35.73 -14.57
N THR A 408 -16.07 -34.75 -14.00
CA THR A 408 -15.98 -34.62 -12.53
C THR A 408 -17.32 -34.19 -11.92
N GLY A 409 -18.02 -33.26 -12.56
CA GLY A 409 -19.37 -32.84 -12.15
C GLY A 409 -20.35 -34.02 -12.10
N ASP A 410 -20.34 -34.89 -13.13
CA ASP A 410 -21.20 -36.08 -13.20
C ASP A 410 -21.00 -37.01 -11.99
N VAL A 411 -19.75 -37.18 -11.53
CA VAL A 411 -19.44 -37.99 -10.35
C VAL A 411 -20.04 -37.37 -9.10
N LEU A 412 -19.90 -36.06 -8.91
CA LEU A 412 -20.44 -35.37 -7.74
C LEU A 412 -21.97 -35.40 -7.71
N ASP A 413 -22.61 -35.08 -8.83
CA ASP A 413 -24.07 -35.17 -8.99
C ASP A 413 -24.54 -36.59 -8.66
N LYS A 414 -23.85 -37.60 -9.21
CA LYS A 414 -24.26 -38.97 -8.98
C LYS A 414 -24.04 -39.44 -7.55
N VAL A 415 -22.96 -39.02 -6.89
CA VAL A 415 -22.72 -39.33 -5.47
C VAL A 415 -23.76 -38.65 -4.58
N ALA A 416 -24.18 -37.43 -4.93
CA ALA A 416 -25.25 -36.73 -4.22
C ALA A 416 -26.60 -37.45 -4.36
N GLU A 417 -26.91 -37.95 -5.56
CA GLU A 417 -28.18 -38.65 -5.83
C GLU A 417 -28.24 -40.07 -5.29
N GLN A 418 -27.12 -40.82 -5.33
CA GLN A 418 -27.08 -42.25 -5.08
C GLN A 418 -26.73 -42.53 -3.61
N PRO A 419 -27.68 -43.03 -2.80
CA PRO A 419 -27.38 -43.29 -1.41
C PRO A 419 -26.36 -44.42 -1.25
N GLY A 420 -25.40 -44.21 -0.34
CA GLY A 420 -24.27 -45.13 -0.14
C GLY A 420 -23.16 -45.00 -1.18
N ALA A 421 -23.23 -44.01 -2.08
CA ALA A 421 -22.17 -43.77 -3.04
C ALA A 421 -20.90 -43.16 -2.42
N ILE A 422 -19.77 -43.53 -3.01
CA ILE A 422 -18.45 -42.93 -2.81
C ILE A 422 -17.86 -42.63 -4.19
N GLY A 423 -17.20 -41.48 -4.32
CA GLY A 423 -16.50 -41.05 -5.53
C GLY A 423 -15.34 -40.12 -5.16
N TYR A 424 -14.88 -39.34 -6.13
CA TYR A 424 -13.77 -38.41 -5.95
C TYR A 424 -13.86 -37.22 -6.90
N SER A 425 -13.27 -36.10 -6.49
CA SER A 425 -13.26 -34.85 -7.25
C SER A 425 -12.16 -33.92 -6.70
N GLU A 426 -11.82 -32.87 -7.44
CA GLU A 426 -11.09 -31.70 -6.93
C GLU A 426 -11.76 -31.09 -5.70
N LEU A 427 -10.95 -30.61 -4.77
CA LEU A 427 -11.39 -30.16 -3.45
C LEU A 427 -12.46 -29.05 -3.52
N SER A 428 -12.24 -28.02 -4.34
CA SER A 428 -13.11 -26.83 -4.34
C SER A 428 -14.51 -27.13 -4.86
N VAL A 429 -14.61 -27.90 -5.94
CA VAL A 429 -15.90 -28.26 -6.54
C VAL A 429 -16.63 -29.23 -5.63
N ALA A 430 -15.93 -30.24 -5.07
CA ALA A 430 -16.49 -31.13 -4.07
C ALA A 430 -17.03 -30.39 -2.83
N ALA A 431 -16.27 -29.42 -2.29
CA ALA A 431 -16.67 -28.64 -1.13
C ALA A 431 -17.86 -27.70 -1.38
N ALA A 432 -18.02 -27.24 -2.63
CA ALA A 432 -19.15 -26.41 -3.02
C ALA A 432 -20.41 -27.22 -3.39
N HIS A 433 -20.27 -28.53 -3.62
CA HIS A 433 -21.36 -29.38 -4.08
C HIS A 433 -22.28 -29.82 -2.94
N LYS A 434 -23.59 -29.66 -3.13
CA LYS A 434 -24.59 -30.08 -2.14
C LYS A 434 -24.82 -31.58 -2.23
N GLY A 435 -25.19 -32.22 -1.13
CA GLY A 435 -25.52 -33.65 -1.10
C GLY A 435 -24.30 -34.59 -1.03
N VAL A 436 -23.08 -34.04 -0.98
CA VAL A 436 -21.84 -34.81 -0.77
C VAL A 436 -21.10 -34.31 0.47
N ARG A 437 -20.25 -35.19 1.03
CA ARG A 437 -19.31 -34.86 2.10
C ARG A 437 -17.91 -35.24 1.66
N THR A 438 -16.95 -34.35 1.88
CA THR A 438 -15.53 -34.65 1.68
C THR A 438 -15.04 -35.62 2.75
N VAL A 439 -14.10 -36.50 2.37
CA VAL A 439 -13.62 -37.58 3.22
C VAL A 439 -12.14 -37.38 3.56
N PRO A 440 -11.81 -37.14 4.84
CA PRO A 440 -10.45 -37.16 5.33
C PRO A 440 -9.80 -38.53 5.10
N LEU A 441 -8.47 -38.56 4.92
CA LEU A 441 -7.68 -39.77 4.74
C LEU A 441 -6.67 -39.89 5.88
N ASP A 442 -6.73 -40.97 6.66
CA ASP A 442 -5.90 -41.17 7.86
C ASP A 442 -5.98 -40.00 8.87
N GLY A 443 -7.13 -39.32 8.94
CA GLY A 443 -7.32 -38.12 9.77
C GLY A 443 -6.93 -36.80 9.11
N ASP A 444 -6.15 -36.82 8.04
CA ASP A 444 -5.75 -35.62 7.30
C ASP A 444 -6.87 -35.17 6.36
N ARG A 445 -7.16 -33.87 6.35
CA ARG A 445 -8.13 -33.27 5.43
C ARG A 445 -7.44 -32.78 4.17
N ALA A 446 -8.16 -32.82 3.05
CA ALA A 446 -7.77 -32.09 1.85
C ALA A 446 -7.81 -30.58 2.16
N ASN A 447 -6.65 -29.97 2.36
CA ASN A 447 -6.51 -28.56 2.72
C ASN A 447 -5.24 -27.97 2.09
N VAL A 448 -5.42 -27.03 1.17
CA VAL A 448 -4.32 -26.39 0.43
C VAL A 448 -3.37 -25.65 1.37
N ASP A 449 -3.89 -24.94 2.38
CA ASP A 449 -3.08 -24.10 3.26
C ASP A 449 -2.21 -24.95 4.20
N GLU A 450 -2.73 -26.08 4.68
CA GLU A 450 -1.96 -27.02 5.52
C GLU A 450 -0.87 -27.72 4.69
N ILE A 451 -1.16 -28.04 3.42
CA ILE A 451 -0.18 -28.59 2.48
C ILE A 451 0.92 -27.56 2.18
N GLU A 452 0.55 -26.30 1.92
CA GLU A 452 1.51 -25.22 1.64
C GLU A 452 2.45 -24.98 2.84
N ARG A 453 1.95 -25.05 4.07
CA ARG A 453 2.80 -24.92 5.28
C ARG A 453 3.65 -26.16 5.60
N GLY A 454 3.36 -27.30 4.98
CA GLY A 454 4.00 -28.57 5.29
C GLY A 454 3.45 -29.25 6.56
N ASP A 455 2.25 -28.86 6.99
CA ASP A 455 1.58 -29.40 8.18
C ASP A 455 0.75 -30.66 7.86
N SER A 456 0.55 -30.99 6.58
CA SER A 456 -0.31 -32.09 6.13
C SER A 456 0.40 -33.04 5.16
N ALA A 457 0.28 -34.34 5.44
CA ALA A 457 0.78 -35.42 4.60
C ALA A 457 -0.28 -35.95 3.62
N TYR A 458 -1.39 -35.22 3.44
CA TYR A 458 -2.53 -35.66 2.65
C TYR A 458 -2.11 -36.12 1.24
N PRO A 459 -2.39 -37.40 0.87
CA PRO A 459 -1.75 -38.03 -0.27
C PRO A 459 -2.41 -37.69 -1.60
N TYR A 460 -3.69 -37.33 -1.63
CA TYR A 460 -4.45 -37.24 -2.87
C TYR A 460 -4.29 -35.87 -3.55
N ARG A 461 -3.11 -35.68 -4.15
CA ARG A 461 -2.70 -34.44 -4.83
C ARG A 461 -1.69 -34.75 -5.93
N ASP A 462 -1.69 -33.96 -6.98
CA ASP A 462 -0.67 -34.02 -8.04
C ASP A 462 -0.57 -32.70 -8.82
N ILE A 463 0.40 -32.61 -9.70
CA ILE A 463 0.70 -31.40 -10.46
C ILE A 463 -0.21 -31.32 -11.69
N GLU A 464 -0.84 -30.16 -11.85
CA GLU A 464 -1.52 -29.74 -13.07
C GLU A 464 -0.49 -29.24 -14.09
N TYR A 465 -0.52 -29.83 -15.28
CA TYR A 465 0.35 -29.46 -16.41
C TYR A 465 -0.45 -28.82 -17.52
N ALA A 466 0.12 -27.80 -18.16
CA ALA A 466 -0.30 -27.29 -19.46
C ALA A 466 0.69 -27.74 -20.53
N TYR A 467 0.22 -28.51 -21.50
CA TYR A 467 1.04 -29.08 -22.58
C TYR A 467 0.84 -28.33 -23.90
N THR A 468 1.94 -28.18 -24.63
CA THR A 468 1.99 -27.65 -26.01
C THR A 468 2.85 -28.55 -26.91
N ASP A 469 2.67 -28.47 -28.22
CA ASP A 469 3.57 -29.07 -29.21
C ASP A 469 4.85 -28.24 -29.34
N GLY A 470 5.86 -28.60 -28.55
CA GLY A 470 7.08 -27.80 -28.42
C GLY A 470 6.84 -26.48 -27.67
N THR A 471 7.77 -25.55 -27.81
CA THR A 471 7.66 -24.21 -27.22
C THR A 471 6.71 -23.34 -28.05
N ALA A 472 5.69 -22.77 -27.42
CA ALA A 472 4.79 -21.81 -28.07
C ALA A 472 5.59 -20.56 -28.54
N PRO A 473 5.36 -20.04 -29.76
CA PRO A 473 6.01 -18.81 -30.22
C PRO A 473 5.70 -17.63 -29.30
N ASP A 474 6.69 -16.79 -29.00
CA ASP A 474 6.55 -15.67 -28.05
C ASP A 474 5.42 -14.69 -28.44
N ASP A 475 5.16 -14.53 -29.74
CA ASP A 475 4.12 -13.68 -30.34
C ASP A 475 2.78 -14.40 -30.55
N SER A 476 2.57 -15.55 -29.90
CA SER A 476 1.32 -16.31 -30.03
C SER A 476 0.41 -16.12 -28.83
N LEU A 477 -0.90 -16.16 -29.07
CA LEU A 477 -1.92 -16.17 -28.01
C LEU A 477 -1.69 -17.32 -27.01
N ALA A 478 -1.21 -18.48 -27.45
CA ALA A 478 -0.90 -19.60 -26.55
C ALA A 478 0.23 -19.24 -25.57
N ALA A 479 1.31 -18.61 -26.04
CA ALA A 479 2.39 -18.13 -25.17
C ALA A 479 1.91 -17.02 -24.22
N GLY A 480 1.16 -16.04 -24.74
CA GLY A 480 0.57 -14.96 -23.94
C GLY A 480 -0.34 -15.49 -22.83
N PHE A 481 -1.22 -16.44 -23.13
CA PHE A 481 -2.09 -17.06 -22.14
C PHE A 481 -1.30 -17.90 -21.12
N LEU A 482 -0.33 -18.71 -21.56
CA LEU A 482 0.53 -19.46 -20.64
C LEU A 482 1.33 -18.53 -19.71
N ALA A 483 1.81 -17.40 -20.20
CA ALA A 483 2.48 -16.37 -19.39
C ALA A 483 1.50 -15.69 -18.43
N TYR A 484 0.24 -15.47 -18.85
CA TYR A 484 -0.80 -14.93 -18.01
C TYR A 484 -1.09 -15.81 -16.79
N LEU A 485 -0.97 -17.14 -16.89
CA LEU A 485 -1.11 -18.05 -15.73
C LEU A 485 -0.13 -17.73 -14.59
N ASP A 486 1.02 -17.13 -14.88
CA ASP A 486 2.02 -16.76 -13.87
C ASP A 486 1.76 -15.40 -13.20
N LYS A 487 0.78 -14.62 -13.68
CA LYS A 487 0.44 -13.32 -13.08
C LYS A 487 -0.21 -13.53 -11.70
N GLU A 488 -0.01 -12.56 -10.81
CA GLU A 488 -0.53 -12.66 -9.44
C GLU A 488 -2.06 -12.77 -9.40
N SER A 489 -2.77 -12.07 -10.29
CA SER A 489 -4.23 -12.22 -10.43
C SER A 489 -4.64 -13.65 -10.76
N SER A 490 -3.89 -14.31 -11.64
CA SER A 490 -4.17 -15.68 -12.07
C SER A 490 -3.88 -16.69 -10.97
N ARG A 491 -2.78 -16.48 -10.23
CA ARG A 491 -2.44 -17.26 -9.04
C ARG A 491 -3.50 -17.17 -7.96
N GLN A 492 -4.11 -15.99 -7.79
CA GLN A 492 -5.21 -15.83 -6.84
C GLN A 492 -6.46 -16.61 -7.27
N VAL A 493 -6.78 -16.64 -8.57
CA VAL A 493 -7.88 -17.48 -9.10
C VAL A 493 -7.59 -18.97 -8.86
N ILE A 494 -6.37 -19.44 -9.20
CA ILE A 494 -5.93 -20.81 -8.94
C ILE A 494 -6.12 -21.19 -7.46
N ARG A 495 -5.70 -20.32 -6.53
CA ARG A 495 -5.91 -20.51 -5.08
C ARG A 495 -7.37 -20.53 -4.67
N THR A 496 -8.17 -19.61 -5.20
CA THR A 496 -9.60 -19.49 -4.88
C THR A 496 -10.35 -20.78 -5.27
N HIS A 497 -9.90 -21.44 -6.32
CA HIS A 497 -10.42 -22.74 -6.75
C HIS A 497 -9.72 -23.94 -6.07
N GLY A 498 -8.99 -23.75 -4.96
CA GLY A 498 -8.48 -24.87 -4.16
C GLY A 498 -7.26 -25.58 -4.75
N HIS A 499 -6.46 -24.89 -5.55
CA HIS A 499 -5.17 -25.38 -6.07
C HIS A 499 -4.03 -24.49 -5.59
N LEU A 500 -2.81 -25.03 -5.48
CA LEU A 500 -1.64 -24.24 -5.09
C LEU A 500 -0.83 -23.84 -6.34
N PRO A 501 -0.68 -22.55 -6.68
CA PRO A 501 0.07 -22.14 -7.87
C PRO A 501 1.55 -22.48 -7.77
N CYS A 502 2.10 -23.12 -8.82
CA CYS A 502 3.52 -23.48 -8.88
C CYS A 502 4.44 -22.26 -8.98
N GLY A 503 3.94 -21.07 -9.34
CA GLY A 503 4.73 -19.84 -9.49
C GLY A 503 5.11 -19.13 -8.18
N THR A 504 4.75 -19.70 -7.02
CA THR A 504 5.06 -19.12 -5.70
C THR A 504 6.34 -19.75 -5.11
N PRO A 505 7.08 -19.10 -4.19
CA PRO A 505 8.30 -19.68 -3.62
C PRO A 505 8.10 -21.04 -2.95
N VAL A 506 6.92 -21.27 -2.36
CA VAL A 506 6.54 -22.54 -1.74
C VAL A 506 6.01 -23.52 -2.78
N GLY A 507 5.12 -23.09 -3.67
CA GLY A 507 4.58 -23.90 -4.77
C GLY A 507 5.68 -24.42 -5.71
N LEU A 508 6.73 -23.64 -5.97
CA LEU A 508 7.89 -24.07 -6.77
C LEU A 508 8.59 -25.29 -6.16
N LYS A 509 8.60 -25.43 -4.83
CA LYS A 509 9.18 -26.61 -4.16
C LYS A 509 8.23 -27.79 -4.27
N LEU A 510 6.96 -27.57 -3.95
CA LEU A 510 5.93 -28.62 -3.99
C LEU A 510 5.64 -29.15 -5.39
N CYS A 511 5.84 -28.34 -6.43
CA CYS A 511 5.74 -28.77 -7.82
C CYS A 511 7.07 -29.30 -8.39
N ARG A 512 8.15 -29.43 -7.60
CA ARG A 512 9.39 -30.09 -8.05
C ARG A 512 9.38 -31.58 -7.74
N ASP A 513 8.86 -31.91 -6.57
CA ASP A 513 8.70 -33.26 -6.02
C ASP A 513 7.45 -33.94 -6.59
#